data_AF-A0A7W1L2G7-F1
#
_entry.id   AF-A0A7W1L2G7-F1
#
_cell.length_a   1.000
_cell.length_b   1.000
_cell.length_c   1.000
_cell.angle_alpha   90.00
_cell.angle_beta   90.00
_cell.angle_gamma   90.00
#
_symmetry.space_group_name_H-M   'P 1'
#
loop_
_entity.id
_entity.type
_entity.pdbx_description
1 polymer ?
#
loop_
_entity_poly.entity_id
_entity_poly.type
_entity_poly.pdbx_seq_one_letter_code
_entity_poly.pdbx_strand_id
1 'polypeptide(L)'
;MIVAGLVAAALPFIHVFWKRKQRFEKFLEHLPDTLELMSRALSAGHAFPEALHMVSTEMPEPIAAEFRKTYEEQNLGLSLKLALENLTQRIPLLDLRLCVTAILIQRETGGNLAEILEKVAHTIRERFRILGDLKTLTTSSRMSAWLLCGLPIFITVIISGMNPDYMSILWSDPRGHKLIAVALFMQITGMLVVRKILRIKI
;
A
#
# COMPACT_ATOMS: atom_id res chain seq x y z
N MET A 1 26.73 26.55 -6.74
CA MET A 1 26.38 26.09 -8.11
C MET A 1 26.36 24.56 -8.22
N ILE A 2 27.34 23.83 -7.69
CA ILE A 2 27.41 22.35 -7.75
C ILE A 2 26.19 21.66 -7.10
N VAL A 3 25.75 22.13 -5.92
CA VAL A 3 24.59 21.57 -5.21
C VAL A 3 23.28 21.76 -5.99
N ALA A 4 23.08 22.94 -6.60
CA ALA A 4 21.91 23.22 -7.42
C ALA A 4 21.86 22.35 -8.69
N GLY A 5 23.03 22.11 -9.32
CA GLY A 5 23.14 21.19 -10.46
C GLY A 5 22.82 19.73 -10.09
N LEU A 6 23.26 19.25 -8.93
CA LEU A 6 22.93 17.91 -8.42
C LEU A 6 21.45 17.74 -8.12
N VAL A 7 20.80 18.75 -7.51
CA VAL A 7 19.35 18.71 -7.23
C VAL A 7 18.55 18.74 -8.53
N ALA A 8 18.94 19.57 -9.49
CA ALA A 8 18.30 19.61 -10.82
C ALA A 8 18.45 18.29 -11.58
N ALA A 9 19.61 17.63 -11.48
CA ALA A 9 19.83 16.32 -12.08
C ALA A 9 19.07 15.20 -11.37
N ALA A 10 18.86 15.27 -10.05
CA ALA A 10 18.16 14.24 -9.27
C ALA A 10 16.63 14.27 -9.44
N LEU A 11 16.04 15.45 -9.66
CA LEU A 11 14.61 15.66 -9.87
C LEU A 11 13.96 14.72 -10.92
N PRO A 12 14.49 14.57 -12.15
CA PRO A 12 13.90 13.66 -13.14
C PRO A 12 13.99 12.20 -12.70
N PHE A 13 15.07 11.76 -12.05
CA PHE A 13 15.18 10.39 -11.54
C PHE A 13 14.13 10.11 -10.46
N ILE A 14 13.94 11.03 -9.52
CA ILE A 14 12.91 10.91 -8.47
C ILE A 14 11.52 10.87 -9.10
N HIS A 15 11.25 11.73 -10.09
CA HIS A 15 9.96 11.76 -10.78
C HIS A 15 9.67 10.44 -11.50
N VAL A 16 10.63 9.91 -12.24
CA VAL A 16 10.50 8.62 -12.95
C VAL A 16 10.31 7.47 -11.97
N PHE A 17 11.07 7.44 -10.87
CA PHE A 17 10.95 6.41 -9.85
C PHE A 17 9.57 6.44 -9.18
N TRP A 18 9.06 7.64 -8.88
CA TRP A 18 7.73 7.81 -8.29
C TRP A 18 6.61 7.41 -9.25
N LYS A 19 6.68 7.83 -10.53
CA LYS A 19 5.74 7.40 -11.57
C LYS A 19 5.76 5.89 -11.79
N ARG A 20 6.94 5.27 -11.79
CA ARG A 20 7.09 3.80 -11.88
C ARG A 20 6.42 3.11 -10.70
N LYS A 21 6.66 3.59 -9.48
CA LYS A 21 6.03 3.06 -8.27
C LYS A 21 4.50 3.15 -8.35
N GLN A 22 3.97 4.32 -8.70
CA GLN A 22 2.51 4.51 -8.88
C GLN A 22 1.92 3.56 -9.93
N ARG A 23 2.62 3.38 -11.05
CA ARG A 23 2.20 2.44 -12.10
C ARG A 23 2.13 1.01 -11.58
N PHE A 24 3.11 0.57 -10.80
CA PHE A 24 3.13 -0.77 -10.23
C PHE A 24 2.09 -0.97 -9.13
N GLU A 25 1.82 0.05 -8.32
CA GLU A 25 0.74 0.01 -7.32
C GLU A 25 -0.63 -0.13 -8.00
N LYS A 26 -0.90 0.67 -9.05
CA LYS A 26 -2.13 0.53 -9.86
C LYS A 26 -2.25 -0.83 -10.55
N PHE A 27 -1.14 -1.36 -11.06
CA PHE A 27 -1.13 -2.71 -11.63
C PHE A 27 -1.53 -3.75 -10.59
N LEU A 28 -0.95 -3.67 -9.38
CA LEU A 28 -1.22 -4.63 -8.31
C LEU A 28 -2.67 -4.54 -7.81
N GLU A 29 -3.24 -3.34 -7.78
CA GLU A 29 -4.64 -3.10 -7.39
C GLU A 29 -5.63 -3.79 -8.35
N HIS A 30 -5.35 -3.79 -9.65
CA HIS A 30 -6.21 -4.43 -10.67
C HIS A 30 -5.89 -5.92 -10.91
N LEU A 31 -4.83 -6.44 -10.31
CA LEU A 31 -4.40 -7.83 -10.49
C LEU A 31 -5.47 -8.86 -10.04
N PRO A 32 -6.12 -8.73 -8.86
CA PRO A 32 -7.18 -9.67 -8.45
C PRO A 32 -8.32 -9.75 -9.46
N ASP A 33 -8.83 -8.60 -9.91
CA ASP A 33 -9.95 -8.52 -10.86
C ASP A 33 -9.56 -9.10 -12.22
N THR A 34 -8.31 -8.92 -12.63
CA THR A 34 -7.75 -9.53 -13.85
C THR A 34 -7.74 -11.05 -13.76
N LEU A 35 -7.28 -11.61 -12.64
CA LEU A 35 -7.24 -13.05 -12.43
C LEU A 35 -8.66 -13.65 -12.34
N GLU A 36 -9.63 -12.92 -11.79
CA GLU A 36 -11.04 -13.31 -11.79
C GLU A 36 -11.64 -13.31 -13.20
N LEU A 37 -11.36 -12.29 -14.01
CA LEU A 37 -11.80 -12.25 -15.41
C LEU A 37 -11.24 -13.44 -16.18
N MET A 38 -9.95 -13.75 -16.02
CA MET A 38 -9.33 -14.91 -16.64
C MET A 38 -9.93 -16.24 -16.13
N SER A 39 -10.17 -16.36 -14.82
CA SER A 39 -10.79 -17.54 -14.23
C SER A 39 -12.19 -17.79 -14.78
N ARG A 40 -13.00 -16.74 -14.91
CA ARG A 40 -14.35 -16.81 -15.51
C ARG A 40 -14.31 -17.21 -16.97
N ALA A 41 -13.39 -16.62 -17.75
CA ALA A 41 -13.18 -16.99 -19.14
C ALA A 41 -12.83 -18.47 -19.31
N LEU A 42 -11.86 -18.96 -18.53
CA LEU A 42 -11.43 -20.35 -18.56
C LEU A 42 -12.55 -21.29 -18.08
N SER A 43 -13.31 -20.91 -17.04
CA SER A 43 -14.47 -21.66 -16.56
C SER A 43 -15.59 -21.76 -17.59
N ALA A 44 -15.73 -20.74 -18.44
CA ALA A 44 -16.66 -20.74 -19.58
C ALA A 44 -16.15 -21.56 -20.79
N GLY A 45 -14.96 -22.17 -20.67
CA GLY A 45 -14.37 -23.02 -21.71
C GLY A 45 -13.52 -22.28 -22.73
N HIS A 46 -13.25 -20.97 -22.55
CA HIS A 46 -12.31 -20.26 -23.41
C HIS A 46 -10.88 -20.78 -23.20
N ALA A 47 -10.08 -20.74 -24.27
CA ALA A 47 -8.67 -21.05 -24.19
C ALA A 47 -7.90 -19.95 -23.42
N PHE A 48 -6.78 -20.30 -22.80
CA PHE A 48 -5.94 -19.35 -22.05
C PHE A 48 -5.51 -18.11 -22.86
N PRO A 49 -5.13 -18.20 -24.15
CA PRO A 49 -4.82 -17.01 -24.95
C PRO A 49 -6.01 -16.05 -25.12
N GLU A 50 -7.23 -16.58 -25.21
CA GLU A 50 -8.45 -15.73 -25.25
C GLU A 50 -8.69 -15.02 -23.92
N ALA A 51 -8.40 -15.70 -22.80
CA ALA A 51 -8.42 -15.05 -21.48
C ALA A 51 -7.41 -13.90 -21.38
N LEU A 52 -6.19 -14.07 -21.94
CA LEU A 52 -5.21 -12.97 -22.03
C LEU A 52 -5.72 -11.82 -22.92
N HIS A 53 -6.36 -12.15 -24.04
CA HIS A 53 -6.92 -11.15 -24.96
C HIS A 53 -8.02 -10.33 -24.29
N MET A 54 -8.98 -10.96 -23.61
CA MET A 54 -10.03 -10.26 -22.85
C MET A 54 -9.45 -9.28 -21.83
N VAL A 55 -8.44 -9.69 -21.06
CA VAL A 55 -7.75 -8.78 -20.12
C VAL A 55 -7.12 -7.59 -20.86
N SER A 56 -6.54 -7.82 -22.03
CA SER A 56 -5.89 -6.76 -22.82
C SER A 56 -6.84 -5.70 -23.36
N THR A 57 -8.14 -6.01 -23.47
CA THR A 57 -9.18 -5.14 -24.03
C THR A 57 -10.13 -4.59 -22.97
N GLU A 58 -10.44 -5.34 -21.92
CA GLU A 58 -11.47 -5.00 -20.94
C GLU A 58 -10.92 -4.34 -19.68
N MET A 59 -9.67 -4.61 -19.32
CA MET A 59 -9.08 -4.05 -18.09
C MET A 59 -8.58 -2.60 -18.30
N PRO A 60 -8.52 -1.80 -17.22
CA PRO A 60 -7.93 -0.47 -17.29
C PRO A 60 -6.40 -0.50 -17.46
N GLU A 61 -5.83 0.62 -17.91
CA GLU A 61 -4.39 0.83 -17.86
C GLU A 61 -3.90 0.98 -16.40
N PRO A 62 -2.75 0.41 -16.02
CA PRO A 62 -1.66 -0.08 -16.87
C PRO A 62 -1.63 -1.59 -17.11
N ILE A 63 -2.58 -2.35 -16.56
CA ILE A 63 -2.56 -3.82 -16.64
C ILE A 63 -2.89 -4.30 -18.05
N ALA A 64 -3.86 -3.66 -18.72
CA ALA A 64 -4.24 -3.98 -20.09
C ALA A 64 -3.06 -3.86 -21.07
N ALA A 65 -2.26 -2.79 -21.03
CA ALA A 65 -1.10 -2.68 -21.93
C ALA A 65 -0.06 -3.79 -21.74
N GLU A 66 0.17 -4.26 -20.51
CA GLU A 66 1.17 -5.30 -20.26
C GLU A 66 0.65 -6.70 -20.63
N PHE A 67 -0.65 -6.96 -20.44
CA PHE A 67 -1.30 -8.17 -20.93
C PHE A 67 -1.45 -8.17 -22.45
N ARG A 68 -1.67 -7.00 -23.08
CA ARG A 68 -1.66 -6.84 -24.55
C ARG A 68 -0.33 -7.27 -25.15
N LYS A 69 0.78 -6.76 -24.60
CA LYS A 69 2.13 -7.20 -25.02
C LYS A 69 2.33 -8.70 -24.83
N THR A 70 1.84 -9.26 -23.71
CA THR A 70 1.93 -10.70 -23.44
C THR A 70 1.15 -11.53 -24.45
N TYR A 71 -0.04 -11.05 -24.84
CA TYR A 71 -0.88 -11.66 -25.87
C TYR A 71 -0.24 -11.54 -27.26
N GLU A 72 0.33 -10.39 -27.61
CA GLU A 72 1.09 -10.18 -28.84
C GLU A 72 2.32 -11.10 -28.91
N GLU A 73 3.07 -11.24 -27.82
CA GLU A 73 4.19 -12.20 -27.69
C GLU A 73 3.72 -13.64 -27.98
N GLN A 74 2.56 -14.05 -27.46
CA GLN A 74 1.96 -15.34 -27.79
C GLN A 74 1.59 -15.47 -29.27
N ASN A 75 0.95 -14.46 -29.86
CA ASN A 75 0.55 -14.47 -31.27
C ASN A 75 1.75 -14.49 -32.23
N LEU A 76 2.90 -13.95 -31.81
CA LEU A 76 4.16 -14.02 -32.54
C LEU A 76 4.88 -15.38 -32.39
N GLY A 77 4.29 -16.34 -31.68
CA GLY A 77 4.80 -17.70 -31.55
C GLY A 77 5.74 -17.94 -30.36
N LEU A 78 5.88 -17.00 -29.43
CA LEU A 78 6.61 -17.28 -28.19
C LEU A 78 5.84 -18.33 -27.37
N SER A 79 6.57 -19.15 -26.60
CA SER A 79 5.92 -20.07 -25.66
C SER A 79 5.23 -19.28 -24.53
N LEU A 80 4.10 -19.78 -24.04
CA LEU A 80 3.36 -19.11 -22.94
C LEU A 80 4.24 -18.87 -21.72
N LYS A 81 5.11 -19.84 -21.42
CA LYS A 81 6.09 -19.72 -20.35
C LYS A 81 6.95 -18.48 -20.52
N LEU A 82 7.56 -18.32 -21.70
CA LEU A 82 8.42 -17.17 -21.99
C LEU A 82 7.64 -15.84 -21.96
N ALA A 83 6.43 -15.80 -22.51
CA ALA A 83 5.61 -14.60 -22.52
C ALA A 83 5.19 -14.16 -21.09
N LEU A 84 4.79 -15.11 -20.25
CA LEU A 84 4.46 -14.82 -18.84
C LEU A 84 5.71 -14.47 -18.02
N GLU A 85 6.86 -15.09 -18.28
CA GLU A 85 8.14 -14.71 -17.68
C GLU A 85 8.52 -13.27 -18.07
N ASN A 86 8.40 -12.90 -19.35
CA ASN A 86 8.61 -11.53 -19.82
C ASN A 86 7.68 -10.54 -19.12
N LEU A 87 6.41 -10.90 -18.90
CA LEU A 87 5.46 -10.09 -18.13
C LEU A 87 5.99 -9.82 -16.71
N THR A 88 6.53 -10.82 -16.02
CA THR A 88 7.12 -10.64 -14.67
C THR A 88 8.43 -9.84 -14.67
N GLN A 89 9.15 -9.81 -15.79
CA GLN A 89 10.34 -8.95 -15.94
C GLN A 89 9.94 -7.49 -16.15
N ARG A 90 8.89 -7.24 -16.96
CA ARG A 90 8.34 -5.88 -17.18
C ARG A 90 7.70 -5.33 -15.90
N ILE A 91 6.99 -6.17 -15.17
CA ILE A 91 6.31 -5.83 -13.91
C ILE A 91 6.89 -6.70 -12.77
N PRO A 92 7.98 -6.25 -12.10
CA PRO A 92 8.72 -7.04 -11.12
C PRO A 92 8.04 -7.10 -9.74
N LEU A 93 6.74 -7.35 -9.69
CA LEU A 93 5.95 -7.53 -8.47
C LEU A 93 6.06 -8.97 -7.95
N LEU A 94 6.14 -9.12 -6.62
CA LEU A 94 6.21 -10.44 -5.99
C LEU A 94 4.92 -11.24 -6.24
N ASP A 95 3.76 -10.63 -6.01
CA ASP A 95 2.46 -11.26 -6.22
C ASP A 95 2.31 -11.76 -7.65
N LEU A 96 2.67 -10.96 -8.66
CA LEU A 96 2.62 -11.37 -10.07
C LEU A 96 3.56 -12.55 -10.37
N ARG A 97 4.78 -12.56 -9.83
CA ARG A 97 5.70 -13.70 -9.99
C ARG A 97 5.13 -14.99 -9.40
N LEU A 98 4.51 -14.91 -8.23
CA LEU A 98 3.86 -16.05 -7.59
C LEU A 98 2.67 -16.54 -8.42
N CYS A 99 1.85 -15.62 -8.94
CA CYS A 99 0.74 -15.94 -9.84
C CYS A 99 1.23 -16.71 -11.08
N VAL A 100 2.20 -16.14 -11.80
CA VAL A 100 2.76 -16.75 -13.02
C VAL A 100 3.36 -18.12 -12.73
N THR A 101 4.11 -18.26 -11.65
CA THR A 101 4.68 -19.55 -11.24
C THR A 101 3.58 -20.58 -10.98
N ALA A 102 2.53 -20.22 -10.24
CA ALA A 102 1.40 -21.11 -9.97
C ALA A 102 0.65 -21.52 -11.27
N ILE A 103 0.44 -20.57 -12.18
CA ILE A 103 -0.19 -20.83 -13.49
C ILE A 103 0.64 -21.82 -14.31
N LEU A 104 1.96 -21.62 -14.38
CA LEU A 104 2.86 -22.49 -15.16
C LEU A 104 2.89 -23.91 -14.60
N ILE A 105 3.01 -24.06 -13.27
CA ILE A 105 2.96 -25.36 -12.60
C ILE A 105 1.64 -26.07 -12.89
N GLN A 106 0.51 -25.37 -12.69
CA GLN A 106 -0.81 -25.97 -12.88
C GLN A 106 -1.06 -26.39 -14.33
N ARG A 107 -0.51 -25.64 -15.29
CA ARG A 107 -0.62 -25.97 -16.71
C ARG A 107 0.20 -27.21 -17.07
N GLU A 108 1.41 -27.37 -16.52
CA GLU A 108 2.25 -28.55 -16.74
C GLU A 108 1.66 -29.81 -16.09
N THR A 109 0.99 -29.68 -14.94
CA THR A 109 0.33 -30.80 -14.26
C THR A 109 -1.07 -31.12 -14.79
N GLY A 110 -1.60 -30.32 -15.72
CA GLY A 110 -2.93 -30.50 -16.31
C GLY A 110 -4.10 -30.23 -15.36
N GLY A 111 -3.85 -29.49 -14.28
CA GLY A 111 -4.88 -29.19 -13.29
C GLY A 111 -5.80 -28.04 -13.69
N ASN A 112 -6.79 -27.74 -12.83
CA ASN A 112 -7.78 -26.68 -13.08
C ASN A 112 -7.15 -25.28 -12.98
N LEU A 113 -6.90 -24.64 -14.13
CA LEU A 113 -6.35 -23.29 -14.22
C LEU A 113 -7.32 -22.22 -13.69
N ALA A 114 -8.63 -22.40 -13.88
CA ALA A 114 -9.62 -21.44 -13.40
C ALA A 114 -9.63 -21.39 -11.87
N GLU A 115 -9.56 -22.56 -11.23
CA GLU A 115 -9.54 -22.68 -9.77
C GLU A 115 -8.28 -22.06 -9.16
N ILE A 116 -7.10 -22.26 -9.74
CA ILE A 116 -5.87 -21.65 -9.23
C ILE A 116 -5.89 -20.12 -9.37
N LEU A 117 -6.39 -19.61 -10.50
CA LEU A 117 -6.52 -18.16 -10.72
C LEU A 117 -7.47 -17.53 -9.70
N GLU A 118 -8.60 -18.18 -9.41
CA GLU A 118 -9.58 -17.73 -8.40
C GLU A 118 -8.96 -17.74 -6.99
N LYS A 119 -8.27 -18.81 -6.60
CA LYS A 119 -7.59 -18.90 -5.29
C LYS A 119 -6.54 -17.81 -5.11
N VAL A 120 -5.77 -17.53 -6.15
CA VAL A 120 -4.74 -16.49 -6.11
C VAL A 120 -5.38 -15.10 -6.05
N ALA A 121 -6.44 -14.85 -6.84
CA ALA A 121 -7.21 -13.60 -6.77
C ALA A 121 -7.77 -13.35 -5.37
N HIS A 122 -8.41 -14.36 -4.78
CA HIS A 122 -8.95 -14.31 -3.42
C HIS A 122 -7.85 -13.99 -2.40
N THR A 123 -6.70 -14.65 -2.49
CA THR A 123 -5.57 -14.45 -1.57
C THR A 123 -5.02 -13.02 -1.64
N ILE A 124 -4.86 -12.46 -2.84
CA ILE A 124 -4.41 -11.07 -3.01
C ILE A 124 -5.45 -10.09 -2.48
N ARG A 125 -6.75 -10.33 -2.75
CA ARG A 125 -7.84 -9.48 -2.27
C ARG A 125 -7.94 -9.49 -0.75
N GLU A 126 -7.81 -10.65 -0.11
CA GLU A 126 -7.81 -10.78 1.35
C GLU A 126 -6.61 -10.04 1.97
N ARG A 127 -5.43 -10.13 1.34
CA ARG A 127 -4.27 -9.33 1.75
C ARG A 127 -4.56 -7.83 1.67
N PHE A 128 -5.19 -7.35 0.60
CA PHE A 128 -5.58 -5.95 0.48
C PHE A 128 -6.60 -5.52 1.53
N ARG A 129 -7.59 -6.37 1.82
CA ARG A 129 -8.58 -6.13 2.88
C ARG A 129 -7.91 -5.97 4.24
N ILE A 130 -7.01 -6.89 4.59
CA ILE A 130 -6.24 -6.83 5.85
C ILE A 130 -5.44 -5.52 5.91
N LEU A 131 -4.75 -5.13 4.84
CA LEU A 131 -3.98 -3.88 4.80
C LEU A 131 -4.89 -2.64 4.89
N GLY A 132 -6.07 -2.68 4.28
CA GLY A 132 -7.10 -1.65 4.36
C GLY A 132 -7.61 -1.48 5.79
N ASP A 133 -7.98 -2.60 6.44
CA ASP A 133 -8.44 -2.63 7.83
C ASP A 133 -7.36 -2.16 8.79
N LEU A 134 -6.09 -2.54 8.56
CA LEU A 134 -4.97 -2.01 9.34
C LEU A 134 -4.82 -0.49 9.17
N LYS A 135 -4.97 0.04 7.96
CA LYS A 135 -4.89 1.49 7.69
C LYS A 135 -6.03 2.25 8.37
N THR A 136 -7.26 1.75 8.34
CA THR A 136 -8.41 2.42 8.97
C THR A 136 -8.33 2.36 10.50
N LEU A 137 -8.05 1.17 11.06
CA LEU A 137 -7.92 0.98 12.51
C LEU A 137 -6.79 1.82 13.11
N THR A 138 -5.64 1.87 12.44
CA THR A 138 -4.51 2.70 12.90
C THR A 138 -4.79 4.19 12.76
N THR A 139 -5.57 4.61 11.77
CA THR A 139 -5.94 6.03 11.59
C THR A 139 -6.87 6.49 12.72
N SER A 140 -7.91 5.73 13.05
CA SER A 140 -8.83 6.07 14.15
C SER A 140 -8.09 6.12 15.50
N SER A 141 -7.23 5.13 15.77
CA SER A 141 -6.47 5.09 17.02
C SER A 141 -5.44 6.23 17.12
N ARG A 142 -4.81 6.63 16.00
CA ARG A 142 -3.91 7.80 15.94
C ARG A 142 -4.65 9.11 16.18
N MET A 143 -5.83 9.32 15.60
CA MET A 143 -6.61 10.55 15.80
C MET A 143 -7.04 10.71 17.25
N SER A 144 -7.57 9.66 17.88
CA SER A 144 -7.95 9.70 19.30
C SER A 144 -6.74 9.93 20.21
N ALA A 145 -5.59 9.30 19.91
CA ALA A 145 -4.35 9.53 20.65
C ALA A 145 -3.86 10.98 20.55
N TRP A 146 -3.92 11.58 19.35
CA TRP A 146 -3.58 12.99 19.15
C TRP A 146 -4.50 13.93 19.94
N LEU A 147 -5.80 13.66 19.92
CA LEU A 147 -6.80 14.45 20.65
C LEU A 147 -6.59 14.37 22.16
N LEU A 148 -6.36 13.16 22.70
CA LEU A 148 -6.05 12.94 24.12
C LEU A 148 -4.73 13.60 24.54
N CYS A 149 -3.69 13.51 23.71
CA CYS A 149 -2.40 14.15 23.98
C CYS A 149 -2.45 15.69 23.86
N GLY A 150 -3.33 16.21 23.02
CA GLY A 150 -3.52 17.65 22.82
C GLY A 150 -4.38 18.30 23.91
N LEU A 151 -5.28 17.55 24.54
CA LEU A 151 -6.23 18.06 25.53
C LEU A 151 -5.57 18.85 26.68
N PRO A 152 -4.50 18.37 27.36
CA PRO A 152 -3.89 19.10 28.47
C PRO A 152 -3.32 20.45 28.02
N ILE A 153 -2.66 20.47 26.86
CA ILE A 153 -2.07 21.68 26.27
C ILE A 153 -3.18 22.67 25.91
N PHE A 154 -4.26 22.18 25.29
CA PHE A 154 -5.40 22.98 24.90
C PHE A 154 -6.09 23.64 26.10
N ILE A 155 -6.30 22.88 27.18
CA ILE A 155 -6.85 23.40 28.44
C ILE A 155 -5.90 24.44 29.08
N THR A 156 -4.58 24.19 29.08
CA THR A 156 -3.61 25.18 29.56
C THR A 156 -3.71 26.50 28.81
N VAL A 157 -3.85 26.47 27.47
CA VAL A 157 -3.99 27.67 26.65
C VAL A 157 -5.29 28.42 26.97
N ILE A 158 -6.43 27.71 27.06
CA ILE A 158 -7.73 28.32 27.38
C ILE A 158 -7.70 28.99 28.75
N ILE A 159 -7.23 28.28 29.78
CA ILE A 159 -7.18 28.82 31.14
C ILE A 159 -6.22 30.01 31.21
N SER A 160 -5.10 29.98 30.49
CA SER A 160 -4.18 31.12 30.42
C SER A 160 -4.83 32.37 29.80
N GLY A 161 -5.72 32.20 28.83
CA GLY A 161 -6.46 33.31 28.22
C GLY A 161 -7.65 33.81 29.04
N MET A 162 -8.33 32.94 29.77
CA MET A 162 -9.51 33.29 30.58
C MET A 162 -9.17 33.81 31.98
N ASN A 163 -8.16 33.23 32.64
CA ASN A 163 -7.77 33.54 34.01
C ASN A 163 -6.23 33.57 34.15
N PRO A 164 -5.58 34.64 33.67
CA PRO A 164 -4.12 34.78 33.74
C PRO A 164 -3.58 34.75 35.18
N ASP A 165 -4.34 35.24 36.16
CA ASP A 165 -3.97 35.21 37.58
C ASP A 165 -3.92 33.80 38.18
N TYR A 166 -4.71 32.86 37.64
CA TYR A 166 -4.66 31.46 38.07
C TYR A 166 -3.41 30.76 37.53
N MET A 167 -3.02 31.08 36.30
CA MET A 167 -1.84 30.49 35.67
C MET A 167 -0.53 31.11 36.18
N SER A 168 -0.54 32.37 36.62
CA SER A 168 0.65 33.06 37.15
C SER A 168 1.22 32.39 38.41
N ILE A 169 0.38 31.70 39.21
CA ILE A 169 0.80 30.89 40.37
C ILE A 169 1.69 29.72 39.92
N LEU A 170 1.37 29.08 38.79
CA LEU A 170 2.20 28.00 38.22
C LEU A 170 3.59 28.48 37.78
N TRP A 171 3.70 29.73 37.32
CA TRP A 171 4.95 30.34 36.85
C TRP A 171 5.74 31.07 37.93
N SER A 172 5.12 31.49 39.03
CA SER A 172 5.75 32.32 40.07
C SER A 172 6.18 31.51 41.30
N ASP A 173 5.47 30.43 41.62
CA ASP A 173 5.77 29.58 42.78
C ASP A 173 6.79 28.47 42.39
N PRO A 174 7.86 28.24 43.19
CA PRO A 174 8.78 27.10 43.02
C PRO A 174 8.09 25.72 42.99
N ARG A 175 6.92 25.58 43.62
CA ARG A 175 6.10 24.35 43.58
C ARG A 175 5.40 24.17 42.24
N GLY A 176 4.98 25.27 41.59
CA GLY A 176 4.35 25.26 40.27
C GLY A 176 5.26 24.68 39.20
N HIS A 177 6.53 25.09 39.18
CA HIS A 177 7.55 24.55 38.27
C HIS A 177 7.74 23.04 38.40
N LYS A 178 7.77 22.51 39.64
CA LYS A 178 7.87 21.06 39.88
C LYS A 178 6.66 20.31 39.34
N LEU A 179 5.46 20.84 39.54
CA LEU A 179 4.22 20.23 39.03
C LEU A 179 4.17 20.23 37.50
N ILE A 180 4.59 21.32 36.84
CA ILE A 180 4.72 21.38 35.38
C ILE A 180 5.72 20.33 34.89
N ALA A 181 6.89 20.24 35.52
CA ALA A 181 7.93 19.29 35.13
C ALA A 181 7.43 17.83 35.24
N VAL A 182 6.72 17.49 36.32
CA VAL A 182 6.11 16.16 36.50
C VAL A 182 5.02 15.91 35.45
N ALA A 183 4.13 16.87 35.21
CA ALA A 183 3.06 16.74 34.23
C ALA A 183 3.62 16.55 32.81
N LEU A 184 4.65 17.32 32.43
CA LEU A 184 5.30 17.23 31.13
C LEU A 184 6.04 15.89 30.95
N PHE A 185 6.73 15.43 31.99
CA PHE A 185 7.36 14.11 32.00
C PHE A 185 6.34 12.98 31.82
N MET A 186 5.23 13.04 32.54
CA MET A 186 4.15 12.06 32.45
C MET A 186 3.49 12.10 31.05
N GLN A 187 3.31 13.29 30.48
CA GLN A 187 2.77 13.49 29.13
C GLN A 187 3.68 12.92 28.05
N ILE A 188 4.99 13.17 28.12
CA ILE A 188 5.99 12.64 27.19
C ILE A 188 6.03 11.10 27.28
N THR A 189 6.04 10.57 28.51
CA THR A 189 6.05 9.12 28.74
C THR A 189 4.81 8.46 28.16
N GLY A 190 3.62 9.02 28.41
CA GLY A 190 2.36 8.56 27.83
C GLY A 190 2.37 8.59 26.29
N MET A 191 2.88 9.67 25.70
CA MET A 191 3.00 9.78 24.24
C MET A 191 3.95 8.73 23.65
N LEU A 192 5.07 8.42 24.31
CA LEU A 192 6.01 7.39 23.88
C LEU A 192 5.40 5.99 23.94
N VAL A 193 4.67 5.67 25.01
CA VAL A 193 3.96 4.38 25.16
C VAL A 193 2.92 4.21 24.05
N VAL A 194 2.10 5.24 23.80
CA VAL A 194 1.09 5.22 22.73
C VAL A 194 1.76 5.06 21.35
N ARG A 195 2.85 5.79 21.08
CA ARG A 195 3.62 5.62 19.82
C ARG A 195 4.17 4.20 19.66
N LYS A 196 4.64 3.57 20.75
CA LYS A 196 5.16 2.19 20.73
C LYS A 196 4.05 1.19 20.38
N ILE A 197 2.89 1.30 21.02
CA ILE A 197 1.73 0.43 20.75
C ILE A 197 1.26 0.57 19.30
N LEU A 198 1.19 1.81 18.78
CA LEU A 198 0.76 2.09 17.41
C LEU A 198 1.77 1.69 16.32
N ARG A 199 3.04 1.52 16.66
CA ARG A 199 4.10 1.12 15.71
C ARG A 199 4.12 -0.40 15.46
N ILE A 200 3.67 -1.22 16.41
CA ILE A 200 3.86 -2.70 16.40
C ILE A 200 3.02 -3.43 15.32
N LYS A 201 2.16 -2.74 14.58
CA LYS A 201 1.32 -3.33 13.51
C LYS A 201 1.85 -3.13 12.08
N ILE A 202 3.09 -2.65 11.91
CA ILE A 202 3.76 -2.57 10.60
C ILE A 202 4.78 -3.70 10.48
#